data_AF-A0A450VIL0-F1
#
_entry.id   AF-A0A450VIL0-F1
#
_cell.length_a   1.000
_cell.length_b   1.000
_cell.length_c   1.000
_cell.angle_alpha   90.00
_cell.angle_beta   90.00
_cell.angle_gamma   90.00
#
_symmetry.space_group_name_H-M   'P 1'
#
loop_
_entity.id
_entity.type
_entity.pdbx_description
1 polymer ?
#
loop_
_entity_poly.entity_id
_entity_poly.type
_entity_poly.pdbx_seq_one_letter_code
_entity_poly.pdbx_strand_id
1 'polypeptide(L)'
;LSTYFKYPADIRRVIYTTNAIEAVHRQFRKLTKTKGAFPSDNSLLKLLYVGIQNASKKWTMPISSWSLTLSQLSIYFEGRLDEVLAI
;
A
#
# COMPACT_ATOMS: atom_id res chain seq x y z
N LEU A 1 -11.72 10.72 13.87
CA LEU A 1 -12.78 10.10 13.05
C LEU A 1 -13.46 11.07 12.07
N SER A 2 -13.70 12.33 12.45
CA SER A 2 -14.38 13.35 11.61
C SER A 2 -13.78 13.54 10.21
N THR A 3 -12.45 13.53 10.06
CA THR A 3 -11.76 13.75 8.77
C THR A 3 -11.98 12.63 7.76
N TYR A 4 -12.06 11.38 8.19
CA TYR A 4 -12.25 10.24 7.31
C TYR A 4 -13.58 10.30 6.54
N PHE A 5 -14.65 10.74 7.21
CA PHE A 5 -15.98 10.87 6.60
C PHE A 5 -16.10 12.07 5.66
N LYS A 6 -15.10 12.97 5.62
CA LYS A 6 -15.05 14.05 4.62
C LYS A 6 -14.71 13.54 3.21
N TYR A 7 -14.20 12.32 3.10
CA TYR A 7 -13.84 11.73 1.81
C TYR A 7 -15.04 11.03 1.14
N PRO A 8 -15.16 11.16 -0.20
CA PRO A 8 -16.09 10.36 -1.01
C PRO A 8 -15.97 8.85 -0.75
N ALA A 9 -17.04 8.11 -1.04
CA ALA A 9 -17.12 6.67 -0.79
C ALA A 9 -15.98 5.88 -1.47
N ASP A 10 -15.59 6.27 -2.69
CA ASP A 10 -14.52 5.61 -3.45
C ASP A 10 -13.15 5.75 -2.76
N ILE A 11 -12.83 6.95 -2.27
CA ILE A 11 -11.58 7.21 -1.55
C ILE A 11 -11.59 6.48 -0.20
N ARG A 12 -12.72 6.52 0.52
CA ARG A 12 -12.87 5.78 1.78
C ARG A 12 -12.62 4.29 1.60
N ARG A 13 -13.15 3.70 0.53
CA ARG A 13 -12.95 2.29 0.17
C ARG A 13 -11.50 1.91 0.04
N VAL A 14 -10.69 2.71 -0.64
CA VAL A 14 -9.25 2.46 -0.73
C VAL A 14 -8.59 2.54 0.64
N ILE A 15 -8.98 3.50 1.49
CA ILE A 15 -8.40 3.69 2.82
C ILE A 15 -8.73 2.53 3.77
N TYR A 16 -10.00 2.10 3.84
CA TYR A 16 -10.40 1.06 4.79
C TYR A 16 -10.06 -0.36 4.32
N THR A 17 -9.70 -0.55 3.06
CA THR A 17 -9.34 -1.88 2.54
C THR A 17 -8.00 -2.32 3.13
N THR A 18 -8.03 -3.25 4.08
CA THR A 18 -6.83 -3.73 4.79
C THR A 18 -6.07 -4.81 4.02
N ASN A 19 -6.63 -5.37 2.95
CA ASN A 19 -6.02 -6.46 2.18
C ASN A 19 -4.57 -6.18 1.76
N ALA A 20 -4.25 -4.95 1.37
CA ALA A 20 -2.90 -4.56 0.95
C ALA A 20 -1.90 -4.64 2.12
N ILE A 21 -2.23 -4.03 3.26
CA ILE A 21 -1.35 -4.03 4.43
C ILE A 21 -1.29 -5.41 5.10
N GLU A 22 -2.38 -6.15 5.11
CA GLU A 22 -2.44 -7.52 5.62
C GLU A 22 -1.58 -8.49 4.79
N ALA A 23 -1.58 -8.33 3.46
CA ALA A 23 -0.72 -9.11 2.57
C ALA A 23 0.77 -8.90 2.89
N VAL A 24 1.18 -7.65 3.12
CA VAL A 24 2.55 -7.30 3.54
C VAL A 24 2.87 -7.92 4.91
N HIS A 25 2.01 -7.73 5.91
CA HIS A 25 2.20 -8.32 7.23
C HIS A 25 2.29 -9.85 7.20
N ARG A 26 1.45 -10.51 6.39
CA ARG A 26 1.50 -11.96 6.20
C ARG A 26 2.85 -12.39 5.63
N GLN A 27 3.39 -11.64 4.66
CA GLN A 27 4.70 -11.92 4.08
C GLN A 27 5.82 -11.77 5.12
N PHE A 28 5.78 -10.71 5.95
CA PHE A 28 6.76 -10.52 7.02
C PHE A 28 6.71 -11.63 8.06
N ARG A 29 5.51 -11.96 8.55
CA ARG A 29 5.33 -13.09 9.50
C ARG A 29 5.85 -14.40 8.91
N LYS A 30 5.64 -14.66 7.62
CA LYS A 30 6.16 -15.86 6.95
C LYS A 30 7.69 -15.90 6.94
N LEU A 31 8.33 -14.77 6.66
CA LEU A 31 9.80 -14.68 6.59
C LEU A 31 10.46 -14.77 7.97
N THR A 32 9.82 -14.21 9.00
CA THR A 32 10.36 -14.22 10.36
C THR A 32 10.01 -15.50 11.13
N LYS A 33 8.92 -16.21 10.79
CA LYS A 33 8.49 -17.44 11.49
C LYS A 33 9.57 -18.51 11.60
N THR A 34 10.46 -18.63 10.61
CA THR A 34 11.52 -19.66 10.58
C THR A 34 12.85 -19.19 11.15
N LYS A 35 12.97 -17.90 11.50
CA LYS A 35 14.20 -17.31 12.05
C LYS A 35 13.98 -17.07 13.55
N GLY A 36 14.78 -17.73 14.40
CA GLY A 36 14.68 -17.60 15.85
C GLY A 36 15.13 -16.23 16.34
N ALA A 37 16.44 -15.98 16.34
CA ALA A 37 17.02 -14.69 16.69
C ALA A 37 17.80 -14.10 15.51
N PHE A 38 17.79 -12.78 15.39
CA PHE A 38 18.59 -12.05 14.41
C PHE A 38 19.90 -11.57 15.04
N PRO A 39 21.05 -11.71 14.36
CA PRO A 39 22.34 -11.28 14.90
C PRO A 39 22.52 -9.75 14.96
N SER A 40 21.72 -8.98 14.21
CA SER A 40 21.69 -7.51 14.26
C SER A 40 20.43 -6.97 13.59
N ASP A 41 20.04 -5.74 13.90
CA ASP A 41 18.90 -5.05 13.26
C ASP A 41 19.08 -4.95 11.74
N ASN A 42 20.31 -4.72 11.29
CA ASN A 42 20.65 -4.69 9.86
C ASN A 42 20.37 -6.02 9.15
N SER A 43 20.54 -7.15 9.82
CA SER A 43 20.24 -8.46 9.24
C SER A 43 18.73 -8.67 9.06
N LEU A 44 17.92 -8.19 10.01
CA LEU A 44 16.46 -8.18 9.91
C LEU A 44 16.00 -7.27 8.77
N LEU A 45 16.51 -6.04 8.71
CA LEU A 45 16.16 -5.07 7.66
C LEU A 45 16.49 -5.60 6.27
N LYS A 46 17.66 -6.22 6.07
CA LYS A 46 18.02 -6.85 4.79
C LYS A 46 17.04 -7.96 4.41
N LEU A 47 16.64 -8.81 5.36
CA LEU A 47 15.67 -9.88 5.10
C LEU A 47 14.31 -9.32 4.67
N LEU A 48 13.81 -8.31 5.40
CA LEU A 48 12.53 -7.67 5.07
C LEU A 48 12.60 -6.98 3.70
N TYR A 49 13.69 -6.26 3.42
CA TYR A 49 13.90 -5.58 2.13
C TYR A 49 13.83 -6.54 0.94
N VAL A 50 14.57 -7.65 1.00
CA VAL A 50 14.52 -8.70 -0.04
C VAL A 50 13.13 -9.33 -0.12
N GLY A 51 12.47 -9.51 1.03
CA GLY A 51 11.09 -9.96 1.11
C GLY A 51 10.10 -9.08 0.35
N ILE A 52 10.20 -7.75 0.55
CA ILE A 52 9.37 -6.76 -0.15
C ILE A 52 9.70 -6.76 -1.64
N GLN A 53 10.98 -6.76 -2.04
CA GLN A 53 11.34 -6.80 -3.46
C GLN A 53 10.73 -8.00 -4.18
N ASN A 54 10.77 -9.18 -3.56
CA ASN A 54 10.17 -10.38 -4.14
C ASN A 54 8.64 -10.33 -4.16
N ALA A 55 8.00 -9.70 -3.16
CA ALA A 55 6.56 -9.49 -3.15
C ALA A 55 6.11 -8.48 -4.22
N SER A 56 6.87 -7.39 -4.38
CA SER A 56 6.60 -6.31 -5.34
C SER A 56 6.58 -6.81 -6.78
N LYS A 57 7.41 -7.81 -7.13
CA LYS A 57 7.38 -8.46 -8.46
C LYS A 57 6.02 -9.11 -8.78
N LYS A 58 5.21 -9.42 -7.78
CA LYS A 58 3.88 -10.04 -7.93
C LYS A 58 2.74 -9.02 -7.88
N TRP A 59 3.02 -7.75 -7.60
CA TRP A 59 2.01 -6.68 -7.54
C TRP A 59 1.73 -6.13 -8.93
N THR A 60 1.26 -7.00 -9.82
CA THR A 60 0.93 -6.66 -11.21
C THR A 60 -0.55 -6.32 -11.40
N MET A 61 -1.40 -6.73 -10.46
CA MET A 61 -2.84 -6.52 -10.57
C MET A 61 -3.22 -5.08 -10.19
N PRO A 62 -3.98 -4.38 -11.04
CA PRO A 62 -4.46 -3.03 -10.73
C PRO A 62 -5.47 -3.04 -9.58
N ILE A 63 -5.55 -1.93 -8.87
CA ILE A 63 -6.54 -1.73 -7.81
C ILE A 63 -7.93 -1.65 -8.47
N SER A 64 -8.90 -2.35 -7.89
CA SER A 64 -10.28 -2.33 -8.39
C SER A 64 -10.86 -0.90 -8.34
N SER A 65 -11.52 -0.49 -9.42
CA SER A 65 -12.13 0.85 -9.55
C SER A 65 -11.16 2.02 -9.34
N TRP A 66 -9.87 1.82 -9.65
CA TRP A 66 -8.85 2.85 -9.43
C TRP A 66 -9.08 4.11 -10.26
N SER A 67 -9.55 3.97 -11.51
CA SER A 67 -9.85 5.11 -12.39
C SER A 67 -10.87 6.06 -11.77
N LEU A 68 -11.99 5.53 -11.25
CA LEU A 68 -13.01 6.32 -10.57
C LEU A 68 -12.47 7.01 -9.31
N THR A 69 -11.68 6.27 -8.52
CA THR A 69 -11.05 6.82 -7.31
C THR A 69 -10.08 7.95 -7.66
N LEU A 70 -9.33 7.80 -8.74
CA LEU A 70 -8.39 8.81 -9.23
C LEU A 70 -9.11 10.08 -9.70
N SER A 71 -10.22 9.95 -10.43
CA SER A 71 -11.07 11.10 -10.79
C SER A 71 -11.59 11.83 -9.56
N GLN A 72 -12.05 11.09 -8.54
CA GLN A 72 -12.52 11.69 -7.28
C GLN A 72 -11.37 12.38 -6.52
N LEU A 73 -10.17 11.82 -6.53
CA LEU A 73 -8.99 12.44 -5.93
C LEU A 73 -8.59 13.74 -6.65
N SER A 74 -8.64 13.75 -7.98
CA SER A 74 -8.35 14.94 -8.79
C SER A 74 -9.33 16.08 -8.49
N ILE A 75 -10.62 15.79 -8.36
CA ILE A 75 -11.63 16.80 -7.99
C ILE A 75 -11.44 17.26 -6.54
N TYR A 76 -11.21 16.32 -5.61
CA TYR A 76 -11.09 16.65 -4.18
C TYR A 76 -9.79 17.41 -3.84
N PHE A 77 -8.74 17.20 -4.63
CA PHE A 77 -7.43 17.83 -4.49
C PHE A 77 -7.03 18.55 -5.78
N GLU A 78 -7.83 19.54 -6.16
CA GLU A 78 -7.62 20.38 -7.34
C GLU A 78 -6.19 20.94 -7.39
N GLY A 79 -5.55 20.88 -8.57
CA GLY A 79 -4.20 21.39 -8.80
C GLY A 79 -3.06 20.53 -8.25
N ARG A 80 -3.32 19.48 -7.46
CA ARG A 80 -2.25 18.65 -6.86
C ARG A 80 -1.81 17.47 -7.71
N LEU A 81 -2.70 16.99 -8.57
CA LEU A 81 -2.45 15.80 -9.39
C LEU A 81 -2.15 16.15 -10.84
N ASP A 82 -2.22 17.43 -11.22
CA ASP A 82 -2.07 17.88 -12.60
C ASP A 82 -0.69 17.53 -13.17
N GLU A 83 0.38 17.67 -12.40
CA GLU A 83 1.74 17.28 -12.82
C GLU A 83 1.89 15.77 -13.10
N VAL A 84 1.11 14.94 -12.41
CA VAL A 84 1.17 13.47 -12.51
C VAL A 84 0.21 12.94 -13.56
N LEU A 85 -0.88 13.67 -13.80
CA LEU A 85 -1.92 13.32 -14.78
C LEU A 85 -1.70 13.95 -16.16
N ALA A 86 -0.87 15.00 -16.28
CA ALA A 86 -0.57 15.69 -17.54
C ALA A 86 0.44 14.94 -18.43
N ILE A 87 0.45 13.60 -18.38
CA ILE A 87 1.22 12.73 -19.28
C ILE A 87 0.34 12.25 -20.43
#